data_AF-A0A1F6C477-F1
#
_entry.id   AF-A0A1F6C477-F1
#
_cell.length_a   1.000
_cell.length_b   1.000
_cell.length_c   1.000
_cell.angle_alpha   90.00
_cell.angle_beta   90.00
_cell.angle_gamma   90.00
#
_symmetry.space_group_name_H-M   'P 1'
#
loop_
_entity.id
_entity.type
_entity.pdbx_description
1 polymer ?
#
loop_
_entity_poly.entity_id
_entity_poly.type
_entity_poly.pdbx_seq_one_letter_code
_entity_poly.pdbx_strand_id
1 'polypeptide(L)'
;MSALIVLLLALFVPPASAQVITALPPATGGDPAGEWQADSTGYQVYVPPDLSSLNLTFSGRLRGRFAVKRDSTYTANYIVSAKASVNFLGQRTFDLTDTANASGRYSVRGTRMIVTGLDSANSVDTLSYSVKADTLLLMVPITDPRVTAFGIRIILVLPFRRDTVSPGVSADFNGNGRVDFDDFFMFAEAFGKQRGEVGFNAKFDLNADGAINFDDFFIFAERFGGSG
;
A
#
# COMPACT_ATOMS: atom_id res chain seq x y z
N MET A 1 -10.00 -42.96 -0.19
CA MET A 1 -10.41 -41.75 -0.95
C MET A 1 -10.82 -40.69 0.05
N SER A 2 -10.42 -39.44 -0.21
CA SER A 2 -10.87 -38.20 0.44
C SER A 2 -10.22 -37.82 1.78
N ALA A 3 -8.93 -37.46 1.73
CA ALA A 3 -8.30 -36.56 2.70
C ALA A 3 -7.14 -35.74 2.07
N LEU A 4 -7.13 -35.58 0.74
CA LEU A 4 -6.01 -34.97 -0.02
C LEU A 4 -6.46 -33.83 -0.95
N ILE A 5 -7.62 -33.23 -0.70
CA ILE A 5 -8.17 -32.13 -1.51
C ILE A 5 -8.75 -31.05 -0.59
N VAL A 6 -8.00 -30.61 0.43
CA VAL A 6 -8.23 -29.30 1.06
C VAL A 6 -6.86 -28.78 1.53
N LEU A 7 -6.48 -27.59 1.07
CA LEU A 7 -5.45 -26.73 1.64
C LEU A 7 -3.95 -27.04 1.40
N LEU A 8 -3.58 -27.25 0.14
CA LEU A 8 -2.28 -26.75 -0.34
C LEU A 8 -2.42 -25.99 -1.65
N LEU A 9 -3.44 -25.13 -1.73
CA LEU A 9 -3.41 -23.94 -2.57
C LEU A 9 -2.88 -22.79 -1.71
N ALA A 10 -1.64 -22.94 -1.23
CA ALA A 10 -0.74 -21.79 -1.32
C ALA A 10 -0.58 -21.58 -2.83
N LEU A 11 -1.55 -20.87 -3.43
CA LEU A 11 -1.33 -20.27 -4.73
C LEU A 11 -0.04 -19.49 -4.54
N PHE A 12 1.03 -20.04 -5.10
CA PHE A 12 2.19 -19.29 -5.50
C PHE A 12 1.62 -18.30 -6.52
N VAL A 13 1.00 -17.22 -6.01
CA VAL A 13 0.68 -16.06 -6.83
C VAL A 13 2.05 -15.61 -7.26
N PRO A 14 2.42 -15.79 -8.54
CA PRO A 14 3.71 -15.28 -9.01
C PRO A 14 3.75 -13.81 -8.60
N PRO A 15 4.89 -13.27 -8.13
CA PRO A 15 4.96 -11.88 -7.73
C PRO A 15 4.39 -11.07 -8.89
N ALA A 16 3.25 -10.41 -8.64
CA ALA A 16 2.55 -9.71 -9.69
C ALA A 16 3.54 -8.74 -10.32
N SER A 17 3.62 -8.76 -11.65
CA SER A 17 4.46 -7.81 -12.37
C SER A 17 3.95 -6.42 -12.05
N ALA A 18 4.79 -5.56 -11.46
CA ALA A 18 4.41 -4.17 -11.30
C ALA A 18 4.11 -3.57 -12.68
N GLN A 19 3.08 -2.74 -12.76
CA GLN A 19 2.71 -2.16 -14.03
C GLN A 19 3.75 -1.10 -14.43
N VAL A 20 4.43 -1.33 -15.54
CA VAL A 20 5.30 -0.30 -16.14
C VAL A 20 4.42 0.73 -16.82
N ILE A 21 4.63 2.00 -16.48
CA ILE A 21 3.94 3.13 -17.09
C ILE A 21 4.95 4.03 -17.80
N THR A 22 4.55 4.58 -18.94
CA THR A 22 5.36 5.51 -19.75
C THR A 22 4.98 6.97 -19.54
N ALA A 23 3.98 7.24 -18.70
CA ALA A 23 3.56 8.57 -18.29
C ALA A 23 3.36 8.58 -16.77
N LEU A 24 4.01 9.53 -16.10
CA LEU A 24 3.84 9.71 -14.66
C LEU A 24 2.45 10.31 -14.39
N PRO A 25 1.69 9.80 -13.40
CA PRO A 25 0.44 10.43 -13.01
C PRO A 25 0.70 11.88 -12.55
N PRO A 26 -0.21 12.83 -12.80
CA PRO A 26 -0.02 14.19 -12.32
C PRO A 26 -0.06 14.23 -10.80
N ALA A 27 0.94 14.86 -10.19
CA ALA A 27 0.95 15.19 -8.78
C ALA A 27 -0.03 16.35 -8.53
N THR A 28 -1.00 16.15 -7.63
CA THR A 28 -2.05 17.14 -7.34
C THR A 28 -1.95 17.69 -5.92
N GLY A 29 -1.06 17.16 -5.07
CA GLY A 29 -0.98 17.52 -3.66
C GLY A 29 -2.26 17.14 -2.91
N GLY A 30 -2.61 17.95 -1.91
CA GLY A 30 -3.74 17.71 -0.99
C GLY A 30 -3.26 17.65 0.47
N ASP A 31 -4.17 17.48 1.42
CA ASP A 31 -3.80 17.29 2.84
C ASP A 31 -3.35 15.84 3.07
N PRO A 32 -2.05 15.57 3.29
CA PRO A 32 -1.56 14.22 3.49
C PRO A 32 -1.83 13.69 4.90
N ALA A 33 -2.35 14.50 5.82
CA ALA A 33 -2.58 14.08 7.20
C ALA A 33 -3.52 12.87 7.28
N GLY A 34 -3.07 11.85 8.01
CA GLY A 34 -3.77 10.59 8.14
C GLY A 34 -2.83 9.42 8.39
N GLU A 35 -3.42 8.31 8.78
CA GLU A 35 -2.78 7.01 8.77
C GLU A 35 -3.07 6.37 7.41
N TRP A 36 -2.05 5.80 6.79
CA TRP A 36 -2.15 5.20 5.45
C TRP A 36 -1.49 3.82 5.47
N GLN A 37 -2.17 2.80 4.96
CA GLN A 37 -1.64 1.44 4.81
C GLN A 37 -1.52 1.06 3.34
N ALA A 38 -0.57 0.21 3.03
CA ALA A 38 -0.50 -0.45 1.75
C ALA A 38 -0.27 -1.95 1.98
N ASP A 39 -1.13 -2.78 1.39
CA ASP A 39 -0.88 -4.22 1.24
C ASP A 39 -1.21 -4.63 -0.21
N SER A 40 -0.56 -3.99 -1.18
CA SER A 40 -0.96 -4.04 -2.59
C SER A 40 0.15 -4.51 -3.53
N THR A 41 -0.23 -5.23 -4.58
CA THR A 41 0.60 -5.50 -5.76
C THR A 41 0.49 -4.41 -6.84
N GLY A 42 -0.40 -3.43 -6.67
CA GLY A 42 -0.75 -2.42 -7.67
C GLY A 42 0.15 -1.18 -7.71
N TYR A 43 1.38 -1.25 -7.20
CA TYR A 43 2.34 -0.16 -7.40
C TYR A 43 2.75 -0.11 -8.88
N GLN A 44 2.99 1.10 -9.37
CA GLN A 44 3.40 1.31 -10.76
C GLN A 44 4.84 1.80 -10.78
N VAL A 45 5.52 1.53 -11.89
CA VAL A 45 6.88 2.03 -12.10
C VAL A 45 6.92 2.84 -13.36
N TYR A 46 7.20 4.13 -13.20
CA TYR A 46 7.43 5.02 -14.33
C TYR A 46 8.83 4.76 -14.88
N VAL A 47 8.87 4.35 -16.15
CA VAL A 47 10.08 4.18 -16.93
C VAL A 47 10.07 5.23 -18.04
N PRO A 48 11.08 6.12 -18.09
CA PRO A 48 11.24 7.08 -19.18
C PRO A 48 11.18 6.42 -20.58
N PRO A 49 10.56 7.06 -21.59
CA PRO A 49 10.38 6.47 -22.92
C PRO A 49 11.68 6.01 -23.60
N ASP A 50 12.78 6.70 -23.36
CA ASP A 50 14.14 6.38 -23.84
C ASP A 50 14.66 5.03 -23.31
N LEU A 51 14.05 4.50 -22.26
CA LEU A 51 14.40 3.23 -21.62
C LEU A 51 13.34 2.15 -21.81
N SER A 52 12.27 2.43 -22.56
CA SER A 52 11.19 1.47 -22.82
C SER A 52 11.63 0.22 -23.60
N SER A 53 12.78 0.28 -24.27
CA SER A 53 13.41 -0.84 -24.98
C SER A 53 14.22 -1.78 -24.06
N LEU A 54 14.45 -1.38 -22.81
CA LEU A 54 15.07 -2.22 -21.80
C LEU A 54 13.98 -3.15 -21.23
N ASN A 55 14.21 -4.46 -21.27
CA ASN A 55 13.28 -5.48 -20.72
C ASN A 55 13.23 -5.41 -19.18
N LEU A 56 12.67 -4.33 -18.65
CA LEU A 56 12.54 -4.07 -17.23
C LEU A 56 11.35 -4.84 -16.69
N THR A 57 11.65 -5.86 -15.90
CA THR A 57 10.67 -6.50 -15.03
C THR A 57 10.60 -5.75 -13.71
N PHE A 58 9.45 -5.79 -13.06
CA PHE A 58 9.29 -5.31 -11.71
C PHE A 58 8.44 -6.34 -10.99
N SER A 59 8.89 -6.78 -9.83
CA SER A 59 8.25 -7.88 -9.10
C SER A 59 8.35 -7.58 -7.62
N GLY A 60 7.24 -7.68 -6.91
CA GLY A 60 7.22 -7.40 -5.49
C GLY A 60 5.81 -7.07 -5.00
N ARG A 61 5.76 -6.58 -3.77
CA ARG A 61 4.54 -6.07 -3.15
C ARG A 61 4.91 -4.80 -2.39
N LEU A 62 4.03 -3.82 -2.40
CA LEU A 62 4.10 -2.70 -1.48
C LEU A 62 3.38 -3.12 -0.20
N ARG A 63 4.13 -3.18 0.90
CA ARG A 63 3.62 -3.52 2.23
C ARG A 63 4.05 -2.52 3.27
N GLY A 64 3.13 -2.06 4.11
CA GLY A 64 3.45 -1.27 5.29
C GLY A 64 2.54 -0.07 5.50
N ARG A 65 3.04 0.89 6.29
CA ARG A 65 2.29 2.06 6.73
C ARG A 65 3.08 3.34 6.50
N PHE A 66 2.33 4.41 6.25
CA PHE A 66 2.81 5.77 6.19
C PHE A 66 1.85 6.64 6.99
N ALA A 67 2.31 7.19 8.09
CA ALA A 67 1.54 8.00 9.02
C ALA A 67 2.00 9.46 8.90
N VAL A 68 1.06 10.37 8.67
CA VAL A 68 1.34 11.81 8.58
C VAL A 68 0.50 12.53 9.61
N LYS A 69 1.17 13.10 10.62
CA LYS A 69 0.52 13.71 11.78
C LYS A 69 0.40 15.22 11.59
N ARG A 70 -0.67 15.81 12.13
CA ARG A 70 -0.91 17.26 12.02
C ARG A 70 0.12 18.14 12.74
N ASP A 71 0.96 17.56 13.59
CA ASP A 71 2.08 18.23 14.26
C ASP A 71 3.34 18.36 13.39
N SER A 72 3.21 18.13 12.07
CA SER A 72 4.30 18.17 11.10
C SER A 72 5.33 17.04 11.27
N THR A 73 4.96 15.94 11.92
CA THR A 73 5.76 14.72 11.98
C THR A 73 5.18 13.60 11.13
N TYR A 74 6.02 12.65 10.72
CA TYR A 74 5.60 11.46 10.00
C TYR A 74 6.31 10.20 10.52
N THR A 75 5.71 9.05 10.28
CA THR A 75 6.32 7.73 10.44
C THR A 75 6.11 6.93 9.16
N ALA A 76 7.16 6.31 8.65
CA ALA A 76 7.11 5.44 7.48
C ALA A 76 7.70 4.07 7.86
N ASN A 77 6.91 3.03 7.71
CA ASN A 77 7.37 1.65 7.84
C ASN A 77 6.78 0.87 6.67
N TYR A 78 7.49 0.87 5.53
CA TYR A 78 7.05 0.16 4.34
C TYR A 78 8.21 -0.47 3.59
N ILE A 79 7.90 -1.52 2.84
CA ILE A 79 8.81 -2.25 1.97
C ILE A 79 8.18 -2.33 0.59
N VAL A 80 8.94 -1.99 -0.43
CA VAL A 80 8.64 -2.28 -1.84
C VAL A 80 9.87 -2.89 -2.50
N SER A 81 9.65 -3.98 -3.23
CA SER A 81 10.70 -4.63 -4.02
C SER A 81 10.40 -4.50 -5.50
N ALA A 82 11.45 -4.31 -6.29
CA ALA A 82 11.44 -4.24 -7.73
C ALA A 82 12.67 -4.99 -8.24
N LYS A 83 12.55 -5.74 -9.33
CA LYS A 83 13.66 -6.52 -9.89
C LYS A 83 13.89 -6.14 -11.34
N ALA A 84 14.73 -5.14 -11.55
CA ALA A 84 15.04 -4.63 -12.88
C ALA A 84 16.02 -5.56 -13.61
N SER A 85 15.71 -5.90 -14.86
CA SER A 85 16.64 -6.60 -15.76
C SER A 85 17.02 -5.66 -16.91
N VAL A 86 18.31 -5.45 -17.12
CA VAL A 86 18.83 -4.61 -18.19
C VAL A 86 19.72 -5.46 -19.10
N ASN A 87 19.49 -5.37 -20.40
CA ASN A 87 20.33 -6.01 -21.40
C ASN A 87 21.37 -5.00 -21.90
N PHE A 88 22.42 -4.78 -21.12
CA PHE A 88 23.53 -3.91 -21.50
C PHE A 88 24.84 -4.62 -21.20
N LEU A 89 25.60 -4.95 -22.26
CA LEU A 89 26.81 -5.81 -22.19
C LEU A 89 26.52 -7.20 -21.58
N GLY A 90 25.35 -7.77 -21.91
CA GLY A 90 24.80 -9.00 -21.35
C GLY A 90 23.59 -8.73 -20.46
N GLN A 91 22.78 -9.75 -20.16
CA GLN A 91 21.69 -9.60 -19.20
C GLN A 91 22.28 -9.36 -17.82
N ARG A 92 21.87 -8.26 -17.18
CA ARG A 92 22.18 -7.91 -15.80
C ARG A 92 20.87 -7.73 -15.07
N THR A 93 20.78 -8.31 -13.88
CA THR A 93 19.61 -8.17 -13.03
C THR A 93 20.03 -7.49 -11.74
N PHE A 94 19.27 -6.47 -11.36
CA PHE A 94 19.47 -5.71 -10.14
C PHE A 94 18.16 -5.68 -9.36
N ASP A 95 18.24 -6.02 -8.09
CA ASP A 95 17.13 -5.82 -7.16
C ASP A 95 17.15 -4.35 -6.71
N LEU A 96 16.06 -3.65 -6.98
CA LEU A 96 15.75 -2.32 -6.48
C LEU A 96 14.76 -2.50 -5.35
N THR A 97 15.24 -2.37 -4.12
CA THR A 97 14.36 -2.38 -2.94
C THR A 97 14.32 -0.96 -2.41
N ASP A 98 13.12 -0.42 -2.27
CA ASP A 98 12.91 0.77 -1.45
C ASP A 98 12.25 0.32 -0.14
N THR A 99 12.88 0.62 0.98
CA THR A 99 12.37 0.29 2.30
C THR A 99 12.54 1.50 3.17
N ALA A 100 11.42 2.03 3.64
CA ALA A 100 11.42 3.07 4.63
C ALA A 100 11.15 2.46 6.00
N ASN A 101 12.04 2.69 6.95
CA ASN A 101 11.80 2.52 8.37
C ASN A 101 12.28 3.78 9.08
N ALA A 102 11.47 4.83 8.97
CA ALA A 102 11.86 6.20 9.27
C ALA A 102 10.78 6.92 10.05
N SER A 103 11.22 7.92 10.80
CA SER A 103 10.33 8.95 11.34
C SER A 103 11.06 10.27 11.30
N GLY A 104 10.32 11.35 11.14
CA GLY A 104 10.92 12.66 11.01
C GLY A 104 9.89 13.76 10.88
N ARG A 105 10.33 14.90 10.35
CA ARG A 105 9.46 16.03 10.05
C ARG A 105 9.10 16.07 8.59
N TYR A 106 7.94 16.62 8.30
CA TYR A 106 7.54 16.92 6.94
C TYR A 106 7.08 18.38 6.79
N SER A 107 7.12 18.86 5.56
CA SER A 107 6.41 20.07 5.15
C SER A 107 5.85 19.89 3.75
N VAL A 108 4.77 20.60 3.44
CA VAL A 108 4.12 20.54 2.13
C VAL A 108 4.32 21.85 1.40
N ARG A 109 4.65 21.77 0.11
CA ARG A 109 4.68 22.90 -0.82
C ARG A 109 3.99 22.52 -2.12
N GLY A 110 2.70 22.85 -2.22
CA GLY A 110 1.87 22.50 -3.39
C GLY A 110 1.76 20.98 -3.55
N THR A 111 2.41 20.44 -4.58
CA THR A 111 2.39 19.01 -4.93
C THR A 111 3.58 18.23 -4.39
N ARG A 112 4.43 18.89 -3.58
CA ARG A 112 5.67 18.33 -3.03
C ARG A 112 5.56 18.18 -1.52
N MET A 113 5.88 16.99 -1.04
CA MET A 113 6.09 16.69 0.37
C MET A 113 7.60 16.60 0.60
N ILE A 114 8.12 17.46 1.46
CA ILE A 114 9.52 17.49 1.86
C ILE A 114 9.61 16.77 3.20
N VAL A 115 10.32 15.65 3.25
CA VAL A 115 10.49 14.83 4.45
C VAL A 115 11.96 14.81 4.86
N THR A 116 12.21 14.81 6.16
CA THR A 116 13.56 14.61 6.69
C THR A 116 13.68 13.19 7.20
N GLY A 117 14.77 12.50 6.90
CA GLY A 117 15.07 11.22 7.54
C GLY A 117 14.54 9.97 6.84
N LEU A 118 13.98 10.08 5.62
CA LEU A 118 13.28 8.97 4.97
C LEU A 118 14.26 7.91 4.47
N ASP A 119 15.26 8.32 3.69
CA ASP A 119 16.32 7.44 3.17
C ASP A 119 17.43 7.20 4.21
N SER A 120 17.80 8.24 4.97
CA SER A 120 18.78 8.17 6.06
C SER A 120 18.51 9.27 7.08
N ALA A 121 18.97 9.14 8.33
CA ALA A 121 18.63 10.08 9.41
C ALA A 121 18.84 11.58 9.09
N ASN A 122 19.75 11.90 8.17
CA ASN A 122 20.07 13.28 7.76
C ASN A 122 19.65 13.61 6.32
N SER A 123 18.93 12.73 5.61
CA SER A 123 18.43 13.02 4.27
C SER A 123 17.28 14.02 4.32
N VAL A 124 17.17 14.82 3.26
CA VAL A 124 16.00 15.65 2.98
C VAL A 124 15.46 15.21 1.64
N ASP A 125 14.36 14.48 1.66
CA ASP A 125 13.79 13.85 0.49
C ASP A 125 12.56 14.65 0.05
N THR A 126 12.45 14.89 -1.26
CA THR A 126 11.32 15.62 -1.83
C THR A 126 10.51 14.67 -2.69
N LEU A 127 9.34 14.29 -2.18
CA LEU A 127 8.40 13.40 -2.84
C LEU A 127 7.34 14.22 -3.57
N SER A 128 7.01 13.84 -4.81
CA SER A 128 5.77 14.34 -5.40
C SER A 128 4.62 13.46 -4.90
N TYR A 129 3.46 14.06 -4.63
CA TYR A 129 2.34 13.30 -4.07
C TYR A 129 0.98 13.81 -4.53
N SER A 130 -0.02 12.95 -4.35
CA SER A 130 -1.43 13.26 -4.57
C SER A 130 -2.28 12.59 -3.50
N VAL A 131 -3.19 13.33 -2.89
CA VAL A 131 -4.25 12.78 -2.05
C VAL A 131 -5.53 12.78 -2.86
N LYS A 132 -6.10 11.59 -3.09
CA LYS A 132 -7.33 11.37 -3.86
C LYS A 132 -8.29 10.53 -3.04
N ALA A 133 -9.34 11.16 -2.50
CA ALA A 133 -10.30 10.51 -1.61
C ALA A 133 -9.62 9.73 -0.46
N ASP A 134 -9.59 8.41 -0.57
CA ASP A 134 -9.04 7.45 0.38
C ASP A 134 -7.60 7.04 0.04
N THR A 135 -6.94 7.65 -0.95
CA THR A 135 -5.62 7.22 -1.42
C THR A 135 -4.59 8.34 -1.32
N LEU A 136 -3.47 8.05 -0.67
CA LEU A 136 -2.23 8.80 -0.76
C LEU A 136 -1.33 8.12 -1.80
N LEU A 137 -1.11 8.80 -2.93
CA LEU A 137 -0.16 8.38 -3.95
C LEU A 137 1.16 9.10 -3.72
N LEU A 138 2.22 8.33 -3.43
CA LEU A 138 3.59 8.84 -3.37
C LEU A 138 4.31 8.51 -4.67
N MET A 139 5.01 9.50 -5.23
CA MET A 139 5.90 9.35 -6.38
C MET A 139 7.33 9.46 -5.86
N VAL A 140 7.96 8.31 -5.66
CA VAL A 140 9.27 8.17 -5.01
C VAL A 140 10.33 7.94 -6.08
N PRO A 141 11.27 8.88 -6.29
CA PRO A 141 12.39 8.64 -7.19
C PRO A 141 13.33 7.60 -6.59
N ILE A 142 13.76 6.62 -7.39
CA ILE A 142 14.81 5.68 -6.96
C ILE A 142 16.15 6.40 -6.96
N THR A 143 16.78 6.47 -5.78
CA THR A 143 18.08 7.11 -5.56
C THR A 143 19.25 6.13 -5.61
N ASP A 144 19.01 4.83 -5.86
CA ASP A 144 20.06 3.81 -5.94
C ASP A 144 21.21 4.25 -6.88
N PRO A 145 22.46 4.34 -6.39
CA PRO A 145 23.62 4.75 -7.18
C PRO A 145 23.81 3.93 -8.47
N ARG A 146 23.43 2.65 -8.46
CA ARG A 146 23.53 1.74 -9.62
C ARG A 146 22.55 2.13 -10.71
N VAL A 147 21.44 2.80 -10.37
CA VAL A 147 20.47 3.33 -11.35
C VAL A 147 20.88 4.73 -11.77
N THR A 148 21.18 5.60 -10.81
CA THR A 148 21.45 7.03 -11.07
C THR A 148 22.77 7.26 -11.80
N ALA A 149 23.76 6.36 -11.69
CA ALA A 149 25.03 6.43 -12.43
C ALA A 149 24.87 6.38 -13.96
N PHE A 150 23.78 5.78 -14.46
CA PHE A 150 23.47 5.75 -15.89
C PHE A 150 22.64 6.96 -16.35
N GLY A 151 22.42 7.95 -15.48
CA GLY A 151 21.53 9.08 -15.77
C GLY A 151 20.04 8.72 -15.79
N ILE A 152 19.71 7.47 -15.47
CA ILE A 152 18.35 6.95 -15.49
C ILE A 152 17.56 7.53 -14.31
N ARG A 153 16.27 7.83 -14.55
CA ARG A 153 15.32 8.28 -13.53
C ARG A 153 14.12 7.36 -13.51
N ILE A 154 14.07 6.46 -12.53
CA ILE A 154 12.91 5.60 -12.26
C ILE A 154 12.12 6.21 -11.11
N ILE A 155 10.80 6.22 -11.23
CA ILE A 155 9.91 6.69 -10.17
C ILE A 155 8.94 5.57 -9.81
N LEU A 156 8.92 5.20 -8.54
CA LEU A 156 7.89 4.33 -7.99
C LEU A 156 6.63 5.16 -7.70
N VAL A 157 5.49 4.67 -8.14
CA VAL A 157 4.18 5.21 -7.80
C VAL A 157 3.55 4.27 -6.78
N LEU A 158 3.55 4.71 -5.52
CA LEU A 158 3.16 3.91 -4.36
C LEU A 158 1.78 4.35 -3.88
N PRO A 159 0.73 3.52 -4.08
CA PRO A 159 -0.59 3.78 -3.54
C PRO A 159 -0.68 3.29 -2.09
N PHE A 160 -0.83 4.22 -1.15
CA PHE A 160 -1.27 3.93 0.21
C PHE A 160 -2.75 4.27 0.34
N ARG A 161 -3.54 3.31 0.81
CA ARG A 161 -4.94 3.52 1.16
C ARG A 161 -5.03 4.07 2.56
N ARG A 162 -6.03 4.90 2.81
CA ARG A 162 -6.29 5.46 4.12
C ARG A 162 -6.53 4.30 5.07
N ASP A 163 -5.83 4.33 6.19
CA ASP A 163 -6.11 3.42 7.29
C ASP A 163 -7.40 3.90 7.94
N THR A 164 -8.49 3.43 7.40
CA THR A 164 -9.85 3.64 7.88
C THR A 164 -10.22 2.60 8.92
N VAL A 165 -9.24 2.00 9.62
CA VAL A 165 -9.50 1.45 10.95
C VAL A 165 -10.04 2.60 11.78
N SER A 166 -11.35 2.77 11.70
CA SER A 166 -12.07 3.81 12.39
C SER A 166 -11.80 3.55 13.86
N PRO A 167 -11.20 4.51 14.59
CA PRO A 167 -11.16 4.43 16.04
C PRO A 167 -12.61 4.50 16.52
N GLY A 168 -13.28 3.36 16.61
CA GLY A 168 -14.68 3.26 17.03
C GLY A 168 -15.59 2.30 16.25
N VAL A 169 -15.19 1.68 15.13
CA VAL A 169 -16.03 0.61 14.55
C VAL A 169 -15.70 -0.67 15.30
N SER A 170 -16.53 -1.05 16.26
CA SER A 170 -16.36 -2.29 17.02
C SER A 170 -16.65 -3.51 16.14
N ALA A 171 -15.89 -4.60 16.36
CA ALA A 171 -16.17 -5.90 15.77
C ALA A 171 -17.19 -6.70 16.61
N ASP A 172 -17.63 -6.15 17.74
CA ASP A 172 -18.78 -6.59 18.51
C ASP A 172 -20.06 -6.04 17.84
N PHE A 173 -20.60 -6.83 16.92
CA PHE A 173 -21.73 -6.44 16.07
C PHE A 173 -23.08 -6.65 16.74
N ASN A 174 -23.12 -7.47 17.80
CA ASN A 174 -24.31 -7.75 18.60
C ASN A 174 -24.36 -6.91 19.90
N GLY A 175 -23.27 -6.24 20.28
CA GLY A 175 -23.16 -5.34 21.43
C GLY A 175 -23.02 -6.07 22.77
N ASN A 176 -22.55 -7.32 22.79
CA ASN A 176 -22.46 -8.14 24.00
C ASN A 176 -21.15 -7.93 24.81
N GLY A 177 -20.26 -7.05 24.33
CA GLY A 177 -18.97 -6.72 24.91
C GLY A 177 -17.85 -7.71 24.55
N ARG A 178 -18.09 -8.65 23.64
CA ARG A 178 -17.14 -9.67 23.17
C ARG A 178 -17.14 -9.68 21.65
N VAL A 179 -16.03 -10.08 21.06
CA VAL A 179 -15.93 -10.36 19.63
C VAL A 179 -15.79 -11.87 19.47
N ASP A 180 -16.86 -12.56 19.10
CA ASP A 180 -16.89 -14.02 19.05
C ASP A 180 -17.63 -14.58 17.82
N PHE A 181 -18.02 -15.87 17.89
CA PHE A 181 -18.65 -16.54 16.76
C PHE A 181 -20.03 -15.96 16.41
N ASP A 182 -20.73 -15.35 17.36
CA ASP A 182 -22.01 -14.72 17.08
C ASP A 182 -21.81 -13.50 16.17
N ASP A 183 -20.76 -12.70 16.42
CA ASP A 183 -20.36 -11.61 15.53
C ASP A 183 -19.87 -12.11 14.17
N PHE A 184 -19.14 -13.23 14.16
CA PHE A 184 -18.69 -13.85 12.91
C PHE A 184 -19.87 -14.27 12.03
N PHE A 185 -20.92 -14.89 12.59
CA PHE A 185 -22.10 -15.26 11.80
C PHE A 185 -22.82 -14.04 11.24
N MET A 186 -22.95 -12.96 12.02
CA MET A 186 -23.50 -11.70 11.53
C MET A 186 -22.67 -11.10 10.39
N PHE A 187 -21.34 -11.13 10.50
CA PHE A 187 -20.43 -10.69 9.44
C PHE A 187 -20.56 -11.56 8.18
N ALA A 188 -20.61 -12.88 8.34
CA ALA A 188 -20.71 -13.83 7.23
C ALA A 188 -22.01 -13.65 6.41
N GLU A 189 -23.11 -13.25 7.04
CA GLU A 189 -24.37 -12.95 6.34
C GLU A 189 -24.26 -11.77 5.37
N ALA A 190 -23.40 -10.80 5.67
CA ALA A 190 -23.18 -9.61 4.86
C ALA A 190 -21.92 -9.70 3.97
N PHE A 191 -21.19 -10.81 4.03
CA PHE A 191 -19.94 -10.98 3.29
C PHE A 191 -20.15 -10.96 1.77
N GLY A 192 -19.26 -10.27 1.07
CA GLY A 192 -19.29 -10.07 -0.37
C GLY A 192 -20.22 -8.97 -0.86
N LYS A 193 -20.91 -8.25 0.05
CA LYS A 193 -21.81 -7.14 -0.30
C LYS A 193 -21.06 -5.84 -0.53
N GLN A 194 -21.53 -5.04 -1.48
CA GLN A 194 -20.95 -3.72 -1.79
C GLN A 194 -21.96 -2.60 -1.60
N ARG A 195 -21.46 -1.37 -1.37
CA ARG A 195 -22.29 -0.17 -1.17
C ARG A 195 -23.26 0.00 -2.34
N GLY A 196 -24.56 0.06 -2.02
CA GLY A 196 -25.63 0.16 -3.01
C GLY A 196 -26.29 -1.18 -3.36
N GLU A 197 -25.71 -2.31 -2.93
CA GLU A 197 -26.36 -3.61 -3.05
C GLU A 197 -27.35 -3.86 -1.90
N VAL A 198 -28.42 -4.60 -2.21
CA VAL A 198 -29.37 -5.05 -1.20
C VAL A 198 -28.65 -6.01 -0.24
N GLY A 199 -28.71 -5.68 1.05
CA GLY A 199 -28.04 -6.42 2.13
C GLY A 199 -26.67 -5.86 2.52
N PHE A 200 -26.17 -4.82 1.85
CA PHE A 200 -25.01 -4.08 2.36
C PHE A 200 -25.35 -3.37 3.68
N ASN A 201 -24.50 -3.56 4.68
CA ASN A 201 -24.59 -2.86 5.95
C ASN A 201 -23.21 -2.34 6.36
N ALA A 202 -23.07 -1.01 6.41
CA ALA A 202 -21.81 -0.33 6.69
C ALA A 202 -21.17 -0.71 8.03
N LYS A 203 -21.90 -1.34 8.96
CA LYS A 203 -21.30 -1.82 10.22
C LYS A 203 -20.29 -2.96 10.03
N PHE A 204 -20.40 -3.71 8.93
CA PHE A 204 -19.50 -4.82 8.61
C PHE A 204 -18.36 -4.41 7.65
N ASP A 205 -18.42 -3.18 7.12
CA ASP A 205 -17.39 -2.53 6.30
C ASP A 205 -16.39 -1.86 7.25
N LEU A 206 -15.55 -2.69 7.88
CA LEU A 206 -14.64 -2.32 8.98
C LEU A 206 -13.49 -1.42 8.51
N ASN A 207 -13.12 -1.52 7.23
CA ASN A 207 -12.19 -0.60 6.60
C ASN A 207 -12.90 0.55 5.86
N ALA A 208 -14.23 0.66 5.90
CA ALA A 208 -15.01 1.71 5.24
C ALA A 208 -14.70 1.92 3.73
N ASP A 209 -14.20 0.88 3.02
CA ASP A 209 -13.86 0.94 1.59
C ASP A 209 -15.10 0.81 0.68
N GLY A 210 -16.25 0.51 1.27
CA GLY A 210 -17.52 0.35 0.56
C GLY A 210 -17.79 -1.08 0.09
N ALA A 211 -16.99 -2.06 0.48
CA ALA A 211 -17.19 -3.48 0.23
C ALA A 211 -16.93 -4.29 1.51
N ILE A 212 -17.78 -5.28 1.79
CA ILE A 212 -17.58 -6.19 2.93
C ILE A 212 -16.86 -7.43 2.40
N ASN A 213 -15.56 -7.53 2.62
CA ASN A 213 -14.72 -8.55 1.98
C ASN A 213 -13.62 -9.08 2.91
N PHE A 214 -12.61 -9.77 2.36
CA PHE A 214 -11.54 -10.36 3.15
C PHE A 214 -10.68 -9.33 3.90
N ASP A 215 -10.59 -8.11 3.40
CA ASP A 215 -9.87 -7.03 4.07
C ASP A 215 -10.55 -6.67 5.40
N ASP A 216 -11.89 -6.63 5.44
CA ASP A 216 -12.66 -6.50 6.69
C ASP A 216 -12.53 -7.74 7.58
N PHE A 217 -12.52 -8.94 6.99
CA PHE A 217 -12.35 -10.17 7.75
C PHE A 217 -11.03 -10.19 8.51
N PHE A 218 -9.94 -9.69 7.93
CA PHE A 218 -8.66 -9.60 8.65
C PHE A 218 -8.73 -8.62 9.82
N ILE A 219 -9.41 -7.48 9.67
CA ILE A 219 -9.65 -6.54 10.79
C ILE A 219 -10.51 -7.18 11.88
N PHE A 220 -11.54 -7.94 11.50
CA PHE A 220 -12.36 -8.72 12.43
C PHE A 220 -11.53 -9.77 13.18
N ALA A 221 -10.73 -10.54 12.44
CA ALA A 221 -9.90 -11.61 13.00
C ALA A 221 -8.84 -11.10 13.99
N GLU A 222 -8.28 -9.91 13.77
CA GLU A 222 -7.37 -9.26 14.72
C GLU A 222 -8.02 -8.94 16.06
N ARG A 223 -9.35 -8.80 16.11
CA ARG A 223 -10.13 -8.46 17.31
C ARG A 223 -10.83 -9.67 17.93
N PHE A 224 -10.84 -10.81 17.24
CA PHE A 224 -11.54 -12.02 17.66
C PHE A 224 -11.02 -12.56 19.00
N GLY A 225 -11.95 -12.91 19.89
CA GLY A 225 -11.66 -13.34 21.26
C GLY A 225 -11.30 -12.19 22.22
N GLY A 226 -11.30 -10.93 21.74
CA GLY A 226 -11.12 -9.74 22.56
C GLY A 226 -12.44 -9.20 23.13
N SER A 227 -12.33 -8.15 23.96
CA SER A 227 -13.46 -7.34 24.40
C SER A 227 -13.68 -6.15 23.46
N GLY A 228 -14.93 -5.96 23.03
CA GLY A 228 -15.36 -4.98 22.02
C GLY A 228 -15.70 -3.59 22.55
#